data_AF-A0A132NKI8-F1
#
_entry.id   AF-A0A132NKI8-F1
#
_cell.length_a   1.000
_cell.length_b   1.000
_cell.length_c   1.000
_cell.angle_alpha   90.00
_cell.angle_beta   90.00
_cell.angle_gamma   90.00
#
_symmetry.space_group_name_H-M   'P 1'
#
loop_
_entity.id
_entity.type
_entity.pdbx_description
1 polymer ?
#
loop_
_entity_poly.entity_id
_entity_poly.type
_entity_poly.pdbx_seq_one_letter_code
_entity_poly.pdbx_strand_id
1 'polypeptide(L)' 'HIPLPELPGRLEEVPAGVVWVHCGSGYRAAAAASLLARARRQVVHIDDDYAKAADAGLPIVPGNQEK' A
#
# COMPACT_ATOMS: atom_id res chain seq x y z
N HIS A 1 -3.96 5.80 -5.42
CA HIS A 1 -2.53 5.44 -5.35
C HIS A 1 -1.81 6.57 -4.62
N ILE A 2 -1.08 6.30 -3.54
CA ILE A 2 -0.30 7.30 -2.79
C ILE A 2 1.16 6.80 -2.74
N PRO A 3 2.10 7.45 -3.45
CA PRO A 3 3.51 7.08 -3.40
C PRO A 3 4.11 7.22 -1.99
N LEU A 4 5.05 6.33 -1.64
CA LEU A 4 5.69 6.32 -0.32
C LEU A 4 6.26 7.69 0.11
N PRO A 5 6.95 8.48 -0.76
CA PRO A 5 7.48 9.78 -0.35
C PRO A 5 6.39 10.82 -0.01
N GLU A 6 5.22 10.72 -0.64
CA GLU A 6 4.11 11.64 -0.43
C GLU A 6 3.24 11.25 0.76
N LEU A 7 3.25 9.96 1.13
CA LEU A 7 2.41 9.41 2.19
C LEU A 7 2.46 10.21 3.50
N PRO A 8 3.61 10.66 4.04
CA PRO A 8 3.64 11.46 5.26
C PRO A 8 2.81 12.74 5.20
N GLY A 9 2.75 13.39 4.03
CA GLY A 9 1.98 14.62 3.81
C GLY A 9 0.52 14.40 3.45
N ARG A 10 0.12 13.15 3.19
CA ARG A 10 -1.22 12.76 2.70
C ARG A 10 -1.89 11.73 3.61
N LEU A 11 -1.46 11.62 4.87
CA LEU A 11 -1.99 10.64 5.83
C LEU A 11 -3.51 10.78 6.06
N GLU A 12 -4.03 12.00 5.96
CA GLU A 12 -5.45 12.31 6.11
C GLU A 12 -6.33 11.81 4.96
N GLU A 13 -5.76 11.58 3.77
CA GLU A 13 -6.46 10.97 2.64
C GLU A 13 -6.66 9.46 2.82
N VAL A 14 -5.95 8.85 3.77
CA VAL A 14 -6.05 7.41 4.02
C VAL A 14 -7.33 7.13 4.81
N PRO A 15 -8.27 6.32 4.27
CA PRO A 15 -9.55 6.06 4.92
C PRO A 15 -9.38 5.36 6.28
N ALA A 16 -10.42 5.47 7.12
CA ALA A 16 -10.47 4.76 8.39
C ALA A 16 -10.68 3.25 8.15
N GLY A 17 -10.30 2.43 9.12
CA GLY A 17 -10.37 0.97 9.04
C GLY A 17 -9.03 0.32 8.69
N VAL A 18 -9.10 -0.91 8.21
CA VAL A 18 -7.91 -1.71 7.85
C VAL A 18 -7.38 -1.28 6.49
N VAL A 19 -6.13 -0.83 6.47
CA VAL A 19 -5.44 -0.37 5.27
C VAL A 19 -4.47 -1.45 4.80
N TRP A 20 -4.70 -1.94 3.59
CA TRP A 20 -3.81 -2.91 2.94
C TRP A 20 -2.79 -2.15 2.11
N VAL A 21 -1.51 -2.45 2.30
CA VAL A 21 -0.41 -1.73 1.68
C VAL A 21 0.43 -2.71 0.88
N HIS A 22 0.61 -2.40 -0.40
CA HIS A 22 1.46 -3.15 -1.32
C HIS A 22 2.48 -2.24 -1.99
N CYS A 23 3.50 -2.84 -2.57
CA CYS A 23 4.37 -2.22 -3.54
C CYS A 23 4.77 -3.29 -4.57
N GLY A 24 5.83 -3.05 -5.35
CA GLY A 24 6.29 -4.06 -6.32
C GLY A 24 6.77 -5.37 -5.69
N SER A 25 7.42 -5.32 -4.51
CA SER A 25 8.15 -6.45 -3.91
C SER A 25 8.27 -6.36 -2.38
N GLY A 26 7.25 -5.82 -1.69
CA GLY A 26 7.23 -5.71 -0.21
C GLY A 26 8.02 -4.55 0.44
N TYR A 27 9.23 -4.19 -0.01
CA TYR A 27 10.11 -3.25 0.71
C TYR A 27 9.49 -1.86 1.00
N ARG A 28 8.95 -1.19 -0.02
CA ARG A 28 8.30 0.13 0.16
C ARG A 28 7.00 0.03 0.96
N ALA A 29 6.33 -1.12 0.87
CA ALA A 29 5.11 -1.37 1.64
C ALA A 29 5.41 -1.49 3.14
N ALA A 30 6.54 -2.09 3.52
CA ALA A 30 6.99 -2.16 4.92
C ALA A 30 7.26 -0.75 5.52
N ALA A 31 7.91 0.13 4.75
CA ALA A 31 8.15 1.51 5.16
C ALA A 31 6.83 2.30 5.31
N ALA A 32 5.93 2.18 4.32
CA ALA A 32 4.60 2.80 4.39
C ALA A 32 3.78 2.27 5.57
N ALA A 33 3.84 0.96 5.84
CA ALA A 33 3.15 0.35 6.96
C ALA A 33 3.63 0.91 8.31
N SER A 34 4.93 1.13 8.46
CA SER A 34 5.49 1.76 9.67
C SER A 34 4.98 3.19 9.88
N LEU A 35 4.87 3.98 8.81
CA LEU A 35 4.33 5.34 8.86
C LEU A 35 2.85 5.35 9.26
N LEU A 36 2.06 4.45 8.67
CA LEU A 36 0.63 4.30 8.97
C LEU A 36 0.38 3.77 10.38
N ALA A 37 1.18 2.80 10.84
CA ALA A 37 1.10 2.28 12.20
C ALA A 37 1.43 3.38 13.23
N ARG A 38 2.45 4.21 12.97
CA ARG A 38 2.74 5.41 13.77
C ARG A 38 1.55 6.37 13.81
N ALA A 39 0.83 6.52 12.70
CA ALA A 39 -0.41 7.30 12.60
C ALA A 39 -1.65 6.59 13.18
N ARG A 40 -1.46 5.51 13.95
CA ARG A 40 -2.54 4.72 14.59
C ARG A 40 -3.52 4.08 13.60
N ARG A 41 -3.10 3.84 12.36
CA ARG A 41 -3.89 3.05 11.40
C ARG A 41 -3.72 1.56 11.66
N GLN A 42 -4.79 0.81 11.38
CA GLN A 42 -4.72 -0.65 11.32
C GLN A 42 -4.18 -1.00 9.93
N VAL A 43 -3.07 -1.73 9.87
CA VAL A 43 -2.36 -1.96 8.61
C VAL A 43 -2.15 -3.44 8.36
N VAL A 44 -2.38 -3.87 7.13
CA VAL A 44 -1.94 -5.16 6.61
C VAL A 44 -0.85 -4.89 5.57
N HIS A 45 0.38 -5.33 5.86
CA HIS A 45 1.52 -5.24 4.96
C HIS A 45 1.56 -6.47 4.06
N ILE A 46 1.59 -6.24 2.74
CA ILE A 46 1.81 -7.30 1.75
C ILE A 46 3.31 -7.36 1.46
N ASP A 47 3.94 -8.45 1.91
CA ASP A 47 5.34 -8.78 1.66
C ASP A 47 5.44 -9.86 0.55
N ASP A 48 5.16 -9.44 -0.69
CA ASP A 48 5.26 -10.30 -1.85
C ASP A 48 5.53 -9.48 -3.12
N ASP A 49 5.87 -10.18 -4.20
CA ASP A 49 5.93 -9.63 -5.55
C ASP A 49 4.52 -9.38 -6.07
N TYR A 50 4.22 -8.13 -6.43
CA TYR A 50 2.88 -7.76 -6.91
C TYR A 50 2.43 -8.57 -8.14
N ALA A 51 3.38 -9.00 -8.98
CA ALA A 51 3.09 -9.83 -10.15
C ALA A 51 2.41 -11.16 -9.79
N LYS A 52 2.75 -11.74 -8.63
CA LYS A 52 2.17 -13.02 -8.18
C LYS A 52 0.69 -12.91 -7.80
N ALA A 53 0.16 -11.70 -7.57
CA ALA A 53 -1.24 -11.52 -7.26
C ALA A 53 -2.14 -12.08 -8.38
N ALA A 54 -1.77 -11.87 -9.64
CA ALA A 54 -2.49 -12.42 -10.79
C ALA A 54 -2.39 -13.96 -10.83
N ASP A 55 -1.20 -14.51 -10.60
CA ASP A 55 -0.95 -15.96 -10.58
C ASP A 55 -1.71 -16.66 -9.46
N ALA A 56 -1.94 -15.96 -8.34
CA ALA A 56 -2.78 -16.42 -7.22
C ALA A 56 -4.29 -16.32 -7.50
N GLY A 57 -4.69 -15.90 -8.71
CA GLY A 57 -6.09 -15.76 -9.11
C GLY A 57 -6.78 -14.50 -8.59
N LEU A 58 -6.01 -13.51 -8.11
CA LEU A 58 -6.58 -12.23 -7.68
C LEU A 58 -6.85 -11.33 -8.89
N PRO A 59 -8.01 -10.65 -8.95
CA PRO A 59 -8.29 -9.70 -10.01
C PRO A 59 -7.37 -8.49 -9.90
N ILE A 60 -6.61 -8.21 -10.97
CA ILE A 60 -5.78 -7.01 -11.07
C ILE A 60 -6.59 -5.89 -11.69
N VAL A 61 -6.90 -4.87 -10.90
CA VAL A 61 -7.51 -3.63 -11.40
C VAL A 61 -6.38 -2.64 -11.69
N PRO A 62 -6.20 -2.19 -12.94
CA PRO A 62 -5.26 -1.13 -13.23
C PRO A 62 -5.72 0.14 -12.52
N GLY A 63 -4.91 0.63 -11.57
CA GLY A 63 -5.15 1.94 -10.96
C GLY A 63 -4.87 3.06 -11.96
N ASN A 64 -5.53 4.21 -11.82
CA ASN A 64 -5.18 5.41 -12.57
C ASN A 64 -3.76 5.85 -12.16
N GLN A 65 -2.75 5.41 -12.92
CA GLN A 65 -1.36 5.82 -12.73
C GLN A 65 -1.21 7.14 -13.50
N GLU A 66 -1.46 8.26 -12.84
CA GLU A 66 -1.01 9.55 -13.40
C GLU A 66 0.52 9.55 -13.45
N LYS A 67 1.04 9.89 -14.63
CA LYS A 67 2.47 9.87 -14.97
C LYS A 67 3.28 10.87 -14.16
#